data_AF-A0A1I5Z101-F1
#
_entry.id   AF-A0A1I5Z101-F1
#
_cell.length_a   1.000
_cell.length_b   1.000
_cell.length_c   1.000
_cell.angle_alpha   90.00
_cell.angle_beta   90.00
_cell.angle_gamma   90.00
#
_symmetry.space_group_name_H-M   'P 1'
#
loop_
_entity.id
_entity.type
_entity.pdbx_description
1 polymer ?
#
loop_
_entity_poly.entity_id
_entity_poly.type
_entity_poly.pdbx_seq_one_letter_code
_entity_poly.pdbx_strand_id
1 'polypeptide(L)'
;MDKNTYYQTVKNMAVEKVLNQYCSDSDPSRPALKKLLEDLLDWFMLSERQIYLLKNENDKGNGFYDRKLGTPMGNLEISVPRTRTGDFRPHILPEPYKRVDESYTDLL
;
A
#
# COMPACT_ATOMS: atom_id res chain seq x y z
N MET A 1 -21.85 2.94 -21.45
CA MET A 1 -20.87 2.77 -20.37
C MET A 1 -21.54 3.26 -19.10
N ASP A 2 -21.67 2.43 -18.08
CA ASP A 2 -22.21 2.90 -16.81
C ASP A 2 -21.23 3.86 -16.13
N LYS A 3 -21.74 4.63 -15.16
CA LYS A 3 -20.98 5.69 -14.49
C LYS A 3 -19.77 5.15 -13.72
N ASN A 4 -19.85 3.91 -13.21
CA ASN A 4 -18.75 3.30 -12.48
C ASN A 4 -17.63 2.88 -13.45
N THR A 5 -17.96 2.20 -14.55
CA THR A 5 -16.99 1.85 -15.59
C THR A 5 -16.33 3.06 -16.23
N TYR A 6 -17.06 4.16 -16.45
CA TYR A 6 -16.48 5.41 -16.93
C TYR A 6 -15.42 5.95 -15.95
N TYR A 7 -15.75 6.05 -14.67
CA TYR A 7 -14.83 6.59 -13.67
C TYR A 7 -13.57 5.73 -13.54
N GLN A 8 -13.73 4.40 -13.47
CA GLN A 8 -12.59 3.48 -13.42
C GLN A 8 -11.69 3.61 -14.65
N THR A 9 -12.28 3.77 -15.85
CA THR A 9 -11.51 3.96 -17.09
C THR A 9 -10.70 5.26 -17.04
N VAL A 10 -11.32 6.39 -16.68
CA VAL A 10 -10.62 7.69 -16.60
C VAL A 10 -9.49 7.66 -15.57
N LYS A 11 -9.74 7.03 -14.42
CA LYS A 11 -8.75 6.86 -13.37
C LYS A 11 -7.55 6.06 -13.84
N ASN A 12 -7.79 4.88 -14.44
CA ASN A 12 -6.71 4.04 -14.96
C ASN A 12 -5.88 4.77 -16.01
N MET A 13 -6.53 5.52 -16.91
CA MET A 13 -5.82 6.34 -17.90
C MET A 13 -4.92 7.41 -17.26
N ALA A 14 -5.39 8.06 -16.20
CA ALA A 14 -4.61 9.08 -15.48
C ALA A 14 -3.40 8.46 -14.77
N VAL A 15 -3.61 7.34 -14.05
CA VAL A 15 -2.56 6.60 -13.34
C VAL A 15 -1.51 6.09 -14.32
N GLU A 16 -1.91 5.43 -15.40
CA GLU A 16 -0.99 4.95 -16.44
C GLU A 16 -0.17 6.09 -17.05
N LYS A 17 -0.80 7.25 -17.31
CA LYS A 17 -0.08 8.40 -17.86
C LYS A 17 1.02 8.90 -16.92
N VAL A 18 0.73 9.03 -15.62
CA VAL A 18 1.70 9.47 -14.61
C VAL A 18 2.81 8.44 -14.43
N LEU A 19 2.45 7.16 -14.36
CA LEU A 19 3.43 6.07 -14.26
C LEU A 19 4.34 6.02 -15.48
N ASN A 20 3.82 6.20 -16.68
CA ASN A 20 4.65 6.24 -17.88
C ASN A 20 5.57 7.47 -17.92
N GLN A 21 5.15 8.59 -17.31
CA GLN A 21 5.93 9.81 -17.26
C GLN A 21 7.12 9.75 -16.28
N TYR A 22 6.94 9.08 -15.13
CA TYR A 22 7.92 9.11 -14.04
C TYR A 22 8.50 7.74 -13.66
N CYS A 23 7.85 6.65 -14.09
CA CYS A 23 8.12 5.29 -13.63
C CYS A 23 8.16 4.29 -14.80
N SER A 24 8.52 4.71 -16.01
CA SER A 24 8.67 3.77 -17.13
C SER A 24 9.62 2.62 -16.76
N ASP A 25 9.40 1.41 -17.26
CA ASP A 25 10.19 0.23 -16.84
C ASP A 25 11.70 0.38 -17.11
N SER A 26 12.06 1.20 -18.09
CA SER A 26 13.45 1.53 -18.44
C SER A 26 14.03 2.73 -17.67
N ASP A 27 13.25 3.41 -16.83
CA ASP A 27 13.70 4.60 -16.10
C ASP A 27 14.71 4.20 -15.00
N PRO A 28 15.93 4.76 -14.99
CA PRO A 28 16.92 4.47 -13.96
C PRO A 28 16.48 4.89 -12.54
N SER A 29 15.50 5.80 -12.42
CA SER A 29 14.94 6.29 -11.16
C SER A 29 13.89 5.35 -10.57
N ARG A 30 13.36 4.40 -11.36
CA ARG A 30 12.28 3.51 -10.97
C ARG A 30 12.56 2.74 -9.66
N PRO A 31 13.77 2.19 -9.40
CA PRO A 31 14.07 1.55 -8.12
C PRO A 31 13.99 2.51 -6.93
N ALA A 32 14.44 3.75 -7.08
CA ALA A 32 14.39 4.75 -6.01
C ALA A 32 12.94 5.17 -5.69
N LEU A 33 12.12 5.37 -6.72
CA LEU A 33 10.69 5.67 -6.57
C LEU A 33 9.93 4.50 -5.91
N LYS A 34 10.26 3.26 -6.31
CA LYS A 34 9.70 2.05 -5.69
C LYS A 34 10.02 2.02 -4.20
N LYS A 35 11.29 2.26 -3.86
CA LYS A 35 11.75 2.26 -2.47
C LYS A 35 11.13 3.38 -1.65
N LEU A 36 11.00 4.58 -2.22
CA LEU A 36 10.31 5.70 -1.59
C LEU A 36 8.88 5.35 -1.23
N LEU A 37 8.17 4.66 -2.13
CA LEU A 37 6.79 4.25 -1.89
C LEU A 37 6.70 3.13 -0.84
N GLU A 38 7.59 2.14 -0.89
CA GLU A 38 7.71 1.10 0.15
C GLU A 38 7.91 1.73 1.53
N ASP A 39 8.88 2.64 1.65
CA ASP A 39 9.20 3.32 2.91
C ASP A 39 8.03 4.20 3.41
N LEU A 40 7.34 4.88 2.49
CA LEU A 40 6.16 5.69 2.83
C LEU A 40 5.04 4.81 3.41
N LEU A 41 4.74 3.67 2.78
CA LEU A 41 3.72 2.73 3.26
C LEU A 41 4.10 2.14 4.61
N ASP A 42 5.36 1.75 4.79
CA ASP A 42 5.87 1.22 6.06
C ASP A 42 5.69 2.24 7.20
N TRP A 43 6.00 3.51 6.94
CA TRP A 43 5.76 4.59 7.91
C TRP A 43 4.27 4.82 8.19
N PHE A 44 3.42 4.84 7.17
CA PHE A 44 1.97 4.96 7.36
C PHE A 44 1.43 3.86 8.28
N MET A 45 1.76 2.60 7.99
CA MET A 45 1.31 1.47 8.80
C MET A 45 1.87 1.51 10.22
N LEU A 46 3.13 1.93 10.38
CA LEU A 46 3.76 2.05 11.69
C LEU A 46 3.10 3.13 12.54
N SER A 47 2.79 4.28 11.94
CA SER A 47 2.05 5.37 12.59
C SER A 47 0.64 4.94 13.01
N GLU A 48 -0.06 4.18 12.16
CA GLU A 48 -1.35 3.59 12.52
C GLU A 48 -1.22 2.67 13.75
N ARG A 49 -0.19 1.81 13.81
CA ARG A 49 0.05 0.96 14.98
C ARG A 49 0.32 1.77 16.24
N GLN A 50 1.10 2.84 16.14
CA GLN A 50 1.39 3.70 17.29
C GLN A 50 0.11 4.31 17.86
N ILE A 51 -0.75 4.85 16.99
CA ILE A 51 -2.06 5.40 17.39
C ILE A 51 -2.95 4.32 18.00
N TYR A 52 -2.96 3.12 17.43
CA TYR A 52 -3.71 1.99 17.97
C TYR A 52 -3.24 1.64 19.39
N LEU A 53 -1.93 1.53 19.62
CA LEU A 53 -1.38 1.16 20.93
C LEU A 53 -1.63 2.23 22.01
N LEU A 54 -1.71 3.51 21.64
CA LEU A 54 -2.12 4.57 22.57
C LEU A 54 -3.54 4.38 23.12
N LYS A 55 -4.39 3.65 22.40
CA LYS A 55 -5.79 3.37 22.79
C LYS A 55 -5.95 1.98 23.43
N ASN A 56 -4.90 1.15 23.39
CA ASN A 56 -4.96 -0.26 23.78
C ASN A 56 -3.76 -0.60 24.69
N GLU A 57 -3.80 -0.11 25.93
CA GLU A 57 -2.68 -0.19 26.89
C GLU A 57 -2.24 -1.62 27.24
N ASN A 58 -3.13 -2.60 27.07
CA ASN A 58 -2.84 -4.02 27.33
C ASN A 58 -2.19 -4.76 26.15
N ASP A 59 -2.06 -4.09 24.99
CA ASP A 59 -1.41 -4.64 23.80
C ASP A 59 -0.03 -3.99 23.61
N LYS A 60 0.81 -4.61 22.76
CA LYS A 60 2.15 -4.09 22.45
C LYS A 60 2.59 -4.48 21.05
N GLY A 61 3.51 -3.70 20.49
CA GLY A 61 4.14 -4.04 19.22
C GLY A 61 4.84 -5.40 19.30
N ASN A 62 4.71 -6.21 18.24
CA ASN A 62 5.27 -7.55 18.19
C ASN A 62 6.09 -7.81 16.92
N GLY A 63 6.86 -6.81 16.49
CA GLY A 63 7.67 -6.86 15.27
C GLY A 63 6.85 -6.60 14.01
N PHE A 64 7.30 -7.19 12.90
CA PHE A 64 6.79 -6.99 11.56
C PHE A 64 6.76 -8.31 10.80
N TYR A 65 6.04 -8.36 9.68
CA TYR A 65 6.15 -9.45 8.71
C TYR A 65 6.29 -8.87 7.30
N ASP A 66 7.06 -9.53 6.46
CA ASP A 66 7.28 -9.08 5.08
C ASP A 66 6.08 -9.45 4.20
N ARG A 67 5.65 -8.52 3.34
CA ARG A 67 4.56 -8.71 2.40
C ARG A 67 4.90 -8.10 1.06
N LYS A 68 4.65 -8.86 -0.02
CA LYS A 68 4.60 -8.34 -1.39
C LYS A 68 3.21 -7.77 -1.65
N LEU A 69 3.13 -6.48 -1.93
CA LEU A 69 1.90 -5.79 -2.34
C LEU A 69 1.94 -5.55 -3.85
N GLY A 70 0.99 -6.15 -4.58
CA GLY A 70 0.88 -5.94 -6.02
C GLY A 70 0.33 -4.54 -6.32
N THR A 71 1.06 -3.75 -7.12
CA THR A 71 0.65 -2.42 -7.57
C THR A 71 0.91 -2.28 -9.08
N PRO A 72 0.37 -1.23 -9.73
CA PRO A 72 0.74 -0.91 -11.11
C PRO A 72 2.24 -0.64 -11.32
N MET A 73 2.98 -0.25 -10.27
CA MET A 73 4.45 -0.11 -10.30
C MET A 73 5.19 -1.46 -10.17
N GLY A 74 4.47 -2.56 -10.00
CA GLY A 74 5.00 -3.87 -9.68
C GLY A 74 4.81 -4.24 -8.21
N ASN A 75 5.52 -5.26 -7.74
CA ASN A 75 5.42 -5.73 -6.36
C ASN A 75 6.25 -4.84 -5.43
N LEU A 76 5.58 -4.13 -4.52
CA LEU A 76 6.23 -3.42 -3.42
C LEU A 76 6.53 -4.41 -2.29
N GLU A 77 7.75 -4.39 -1.78
CA GLU A 77 8.18 -5.17 -0.62
C GLU A 77 8.00 -4.31 0.64
N ILE A 78 6.96 -4.59 1.42
CA ILE A 78 6.58 -3.79 2.60
C ILE A 78 6.73 -4.61 3.89
N SER A 79 7.04 -3.94 5.00
CA SER A 79 7.19 -4.52 6.33
C SER A 79 5.98 -4.18 7.19
N VAL A 80 5.03 -5.10 7.26
CA VAL A 80 3.73 -4.85 7.89
C VAL A 80 3.84 -4.98 9.42
N PRO A 81 3.58 -3.90 10.19
CA PRO A 81 3.64 -3.94 11.64
C PRO A 81 2.49 -4.76 12.21
N ARG A 82 2.79 -5.51 13.29
CA ARG A 82 1.79 -6.28 14.04
C ARG A 82 1.84 -5.96 15.54
N THR A 83 0.77 -6.31 16.24
CA THR A 83 0.71 -6.28 17.70
C THR A 83 0.74 -7.68 18.29
N ARG A 84 0.74 -7.78 19.63
CA ARG A 84 0.88 -9.05 20.35
C ARG A 84 -0.42 -9.82 20.36
N THR A 85 -1.56 -9.14 20.50
CA THR A 85 -2.87 -9.78 20.48
C THR A 85 -3.29 -10.16 19.06
N GLY A 86 -2.83 -9.41 18.05
CA GLY A 86 -3.19 -9.62 16.65
C GLY A 86 -4.45 -8.86 16.21
N ASP A 87 -5.03 -8.04 17.09
CA ASP A 87 -6.25 -7.26 16.82
C ASP A 87 -6.00 -6.00 15.98
N PHE A 88 -4.73 -5.61 15.83
CA PHE A 88 -4.33 -4.51 14.96
C PHE A 88 -4.06 -5.00 13.53
N ARG A 89 -4.65 -4.28 12.57
CA ARG A 89 -4.35 -4.41 11.15
C ARG A 89 -4.27 -3.02 10.51
N PRO A 90 -3.22 -2.71 9.74
CA PRO A 90 -3.16 -1.43 9.05
C PRO A 90 -4.33 -1.25 8.07
N HIS A 91 -4.96 -0.08 8.11
CA HIS A 91 -6.13 0.25 7.30
C HIS A 91 -5.75 0.47 5.83
N ILE A 92 -4.54 0.99 5.59
CA ILE A 92 -3.94 1.16 4.26
C ILE A 92 -3.58 -0.16 3.54
N LEU A 93 -4.04 -1.32 4.04
CA LEU A 93 -3.88 -2.60 3.36
C LEU A 93 -5.26 -3.14 2.94
N PRO A 94 -5.38 -3.82 1.77
CA PRO A 94 -6.64 -4.37 1.29
C PRO A 94 -7.16 -5.47 2.21
N GLU A 95 -8.43 -5.86 2.14
CA GLU A 95 -9.03 -6.90 2.99
C GLU A 95 -8.13 -8.13 3.24
N PRO A 96 -8.24 -8.80 4.40
CA PRO A 96 -7.43 -9.97 4.73
C PRO A 96 -7.37 -10.99 3.58
N TYR A 97 -6.17 -11.55 3.36
CA TYR A 97 -5.88 -12.53 2.31
C TYR A 97 -5.96 -12.01 0.86
N LYS A 98 -6.41 -10.77 0.60
CA LYS A 98 -6.32 -10.17 -0.73
C LYS A 98 -4.91 -9.68 -1.00
N ARG A 99 -4.25 -10.29 -1.99
CA ARG A 99 -2.89 -9.91 -2.45
C ARG A 99 -2.93 -8.92 -3.61
N VAL A 100 -4.02 -8.93 -4.35
CA VAL A 100 -4.30 -8.11 -5.52
C VAL A 100 -5.77 -7.72 -5.43
N ASP A 101 -6.08 -6.43 -5.52
CA ASP A 101 -7.45 -5.93 -5.65
C ASP A 101 -7.45 -4.82 -6.71
N GLU A 102 -8.39 -4.84 -7.65
CA GLU A 102 -8.58 -3.75 -8.62
C GLU A 102 -8.92 -2.43 -7.90
N SER A 103 -9.51 -2.51 -6.70
CA SER A 103 -9.77 -1.35 -5.85
C SER A 103 -8.50 -0.70 -5.28
N TYR A 104 -7.32 -1.32 -5.41
CA TYR A 104 -6.04 -0.72 -5.00
C TYR A 104 -5.36 0.12 -6.09
N THR A 105 -6.05 0.35 -7.21
CA THR A 105 -5.86 1.61 -7.94
C THR A 105 -6.22 2.84 -7.09
N ASP A 106 -6.92 2.72 -5.95
CA ASP A 106 -7.24 3.88 -5.09
C ASP A 106 -6.07 4.31 -4.18
N LEU A 107 -5.07 3.45 -4.00
CA LEU A 107 -3.89 3.80 -3.19
C LEU A 107 -2.81 4.55 -3.99
N LEU A 108 -2.91 4.51 -5.33
CA LEU A 108 -2.03 5.16 -6.31
C LEU A 108 -2.82 5.54 -7.57
#